data_AF-A0A8J4WX47-F1
#
_entry.id   AF-A0A8J4WX47-F1
#
_cell.length_a   1.000
_cell.length_b   1.000
_cell.length_c   1.000
_cell.angle_alpha   90.00
_cell.angle_beta   90.00
_cell.angle_gamma   90.00
#
_symmetry.space_group_name_H-M   'P 1'
#
loop_
_entity.id
_entity.type
_entity.pdbx_description
1 polymer ?
#
loop_
_entity_poly.entity_id
_entity_poly.type
_entity_poly.pdbx_seq_one_letter_code
_entity_poly.pdbx_strand_id
1 'polypeptide(L)'
;MEAEGNSPACSSCQNGIAGENPSPAMKQTEEKIQKSAQEEPGEKSGCREDEALCEDDVWCDSCIESPRKAKKSCLTCLVSYCEDHLRPHLEKEKFQSHRLVEPLKDVEIRMCEEHNCPLELYCCVETCCVCRECVSEQHQGHGTLSITEARRKIQNELQEKQAELVKTVTSAESSINKLQSCILSVEACVCEVRGVLQQQVNTLQAAVEEVRAELTKVLEAEQKQTLGQVGGARVSMEQRCEELKRAHTHLDKLSKNKNSIDFLQEYSEWKKSSLGVSLPDVCVIQTDRLQSFSRIITHTTQELCDTLLTTYRSSLKDFYTSCDEKLDRPKVLPLAPAPWNSTLSEPRSRDDFLT
;
A
#
# COMPACT_ATOMS: atom_id res chain seq x y z
N MET A 1 24.77 42.77 -4.55
CA MET A 1 23.65 42.63 -3.59
C MET A 1 23.17 41.21 -3.72
N GLU A 2 23.46 40.43 -2.68
CA GLU A 2 23.12 39.02 -2.51
C GLU A 2 21.63 38.85 -2.17
N ALA A 3 21.06 37.70 -2.57
CA ALA A 3 19.94 36.94 -1.98
C ALA A 3 19.36 36.04 -3.09
N GLU A 4 19.71 34.75 -3.14
CA GLU A 4 18.99 33.61 -2.53
C GLU A 4 17.55 33.39 -3.05
N GLY A 5 17.34 32.20 -3.61
CA GLY A 5 16.05 31.68 -4.07
C GLY A 5 16.16 30.17 -4.32
N ASN A 6 16.43 29.43 -3.26
CA ASN A 6 16.51 27.97 -3.21
C ASN A 6 15.10 27.36 -3.30
N SER A 7 14.88 26.39 -4.21
CA SER A 7 13.67 25.56 -4.28
C SER A 7 14.06 24.09 -4.09
N PRO A 8 13.33 23.30 -3.27
CA PRO A 8 13.75 21.97 -2.89
C PRO A 8 13.51 20.96 -4.02
N ALA A 9 14.58 20.30 -4.46
CA ALA A 9 14.48 19.13 -5.33
C ALA A 9 13.95 17.93 -4.52
N CYS A 10 12.93 17.27 -5.06
CA CYS A 10 12.34 16.04 -4.53
C CYS A 10 13.41 14.93 -4.43
N SER A 11 13.61 14.38 -3.22
CA SER A 11 14.68 13.44 -2.88
C SER A 11 14.42 11.98 -3.29
N SER A 12 13.51 11.72 -4.22
CA SER A 12 13.00 10.34 -4.46
C SER A 12 13.33 9.77 -5.83
N CYS A 13 14.17 10.43 -6.66
CA CYS A 13 14.36 10.03 -8.06
C CYS A 13 15.83 9.96 -8.53
N GLN A 14 16.76 9.56 -7.67
CA GLN A 14 18.11 9.17 -8.12
C GLN A 14 18.50 7.84 -7.48
N ASN A 15 18.40 6.76 -8.26
CA ASN A 15 19.40 5.70 -8.42
C ASN A 15 18.80 4.47 -9.12
N GLY A 16 19.06 4.35 -10.42
CA GLY A 16 19.51 3.08 -11.01
C GLY A 16 21.02 3.26 -11.29
N ILE A 17 21.89 2.27 -11.33
CA ILE A 17 21.80 0.82 -11.54
C ILE A 17 23.12 0.23 -11.01
N ALA A 18 23.11 -0.84 -10.22
CA ALA A 18 24.19 -1.86 -10.17
C ALA A 18 23.72 -3.04 -9.30
N GLY A 19 23.86 -4.24 -9.83
CA GLY A 19 23.29 -5.46 -9.26
C GLY A 19 24.06 -6.03 -8.08
N GLU A 20 23.32 -6.61 -7.14
CA GLU A 20 23.78 -7.64 -6.21
C GLU A 20 22.66 -8.68 -6.02
N ASN A 21 23.08 -9.95 -5.95
CA ASN A 21 22.25 -11.15 -5.92
C ASN A 21 21.26 -11.21 -4.73
N PRO A 22 20.04 -11.74 -4.91
CA PRO A 22 19.23 -12.19 -3.79
C PRO A 22 19.64 -13.61 -3.34
N SER A 23 19.94 -13.75 -2.05
CA SER A 23 20.19 -15.03 -1.38
C SER A 23 18.86 -15.78 -1.13
N PRO A 24 18.83 -17.13 -1.21
CA PRO A 24 17.60 -17.91 -1.34
C PRO A 24 17.07 -18.39 0.02
N ALA A 25 15.83 -18.05 0.34
CA ALA A 25 15.07 -18.71 1.41
C ALA A 25 13.61 -18.88 1.00
N MET A 26 13.06 -20.06 1.30
CA MET A 26 11.67 -20.50 1.07
C MET A 26 11.29 -20.86 -0.37
N LYS A 27 11.91 -21.93 -0.88
CA LYS A 27 11.23 -22.90 -1.75
C LYS A 27 11.60 -24.32 -1.30
N GLN A 28 10.91 -24.82 -0.29
CA GLN A 28 10.89 -26.25 0.04
C GLN A 28 9.54 -26.55 0.71
N THR A 29 8.52 -26.86 -0.08
CA THR A 29 7.40 -27.73 0.31
C THR A 29 6.55 -27.99 -0.92
N GLU A 30 7.06 -28.81 -1.84
CA GLU A 30 6.27 -29.44 -2.90
C GLU A 30 7.20 -30.44 -3.60
N GLU A 31 7.29 -31.65 -3.03
CA GLU A 31 7.68 -32.93 -3.68
C GLU A 31 8.15 -33.94 -2.62
N LYS A 32 7.21 -34.64 -1.98
CA LYS A 32 7.49 -35.98 -1.43
C LYS A 32 6.20 -36.77 -1.19
N ILE A 33 5.53 -37.16 -2.28
CA ILE A 33 4.55 -38.24 -2.27
C ILE A 33 4.97 -39.24 -3.36
N GLN A 34 5.08 -40.51 -2.94
CA GLN A 34 5.35 -41.73 -3.73
C GLN A 34 6.80 -42.01 -4.19
N LYS A 35 7.49 -42.87 -3.44
CA LYS A 35 7.88 -44.23 -3.86
C LYS A 35 8.93 -44.83 -2.91
N SER A 36 8.60 -45.92 -2.25
CA SER A 36 9.58 -46.97 -1.91
C SER A 36 8.86 -48.23 -1.42
N ALA A 37 8.81 -49.23 -2.29
CA ALA A 37 8.67 -50.63 -1.92
C ALA A 37 9.74 -51.39 -2.72
N GLN A 38 10.70 -52.00 -2.01
CA GLN A 38 11.35 -53.29 -2.33
C GLN A 38 12.33 -53.68 -1.21
N GLU A 39 12.32 -54.98 -0.93
CA GLU A 39 12.85 -55.71 0.23
C GLU A 39 14.36 -56.09 0.11
N GLU A 40 15.05 -56.07 1.26
CA GLU A 40 16.02 -57.06 1.85
C GLU A 40 17.31 -57.50 1.10
N PRO A 41 18.32 -58.18 1.75
CA PRO A 41 18.58 -58.45 3.19
C PRO A 41 20.06 -58.24 3.65
N GLY A 42 20.33 -58.29 4.97
CA GLY A 42 21.71 -58.45 5.49
C GLY A 42 21.91 -58.55 7.02
N GLU A 43 21.81 -59.77 7.55
CA GLU A 43 22.59 -60.41 8.64
C GLU A 43 22.74 -59.80 10.07
N LYS A 44 21.98 -60.43 10.99
CA LYS A 44 22.28 -60.90 12.38
C LYS A 44 23.52 -60.39 13.13
N SER A 45 23.27 -59.80 14.31
CA SER A 45 23.99 -60.15 15.56
C SER A 45 23.15 -59.73 16.78
N GLY A 46 22.93 -60.67 17.70
CA GLY A 46 22.00 -60.51 18.82
C GLY A 46 22.49 -59.62 19.95
N CYS A 47 21.54 -59.00 20.64
CA CYS A 47 21.67 -58.51 22.01
C CYS A 47 20.28 -58.51 22.67
N ARG A 48 20.28 -58.81 23.98
CA ARG A 48 19.12 -58.96 24.87
C ARG A 48 18.05 -57.88 24.67
N GLU A 49 16.80 -58.31 24.73
CA GLU A 49 15.61 -57.47 24.81
C GLU A 49 15.63 -56.66 26.11
N ASP A 50 16.26 -55.48 26.08
CA ASP A 50 15.83 -54.35 26.91
C ASP A 50 14.68 -53.67 26.14
N GLU A 51 13.44 -53.96 26.54
CA GLU A 51 12.26 -53.24 26.06
C GLU A 51 12.46 -51.74 26.36
N ALA A 52 12.53 -50.94 25.29
CA ALA A 52 12.59 -49.49 25.37
C ALA A 52 11.42 -48.97 26.22
N LEU A 53 11.74 -48.19 27.26
CA LEU A 53 10.75 -47.56 28.12
C LEU A 53 9.91 -46.59 27.29
N CYS A 54 8.68 -47.01 27.00
CA CYS A 54 7.69 -46.13 26.40
C CYS A 54 7.25 -45.13 27.48
N GLU A 55 7.09 -43.87 27.10
CA GLU A 55 6.59 -42.82 27.99
C GLU A 55 5.19 -43.18 28.56
N ASP A 56 4.50 -44.17 27.96
CA ASP A 56 3.21 -44.73 28.37
C ASP A 56 3.25 -46.04 29.19
N ASP A 57 4.42 -46.52 29.59
CA ASP A 57 4.51 -47.75 30.38
C ASP A 57 4.03 -47.56 31.84
N VAL A 58 3.03 -48.36 32.22
CA VAL A 58 2.51 -48.44 33.59
C VAL A 58 3.25 -49.52 34.36
N TRP A 59 3.72 -49.19 35.55
CA TRP A 59 4.54 -50.07 36.39
C TRP A 59 3.71 -50.76 37.47
N CYS A 60 4.21 -51.86 38.01
CA CYS A 60 3.57 -52.56 39.12
C CYS A 60 3.83 -51.86 40.45
N ASP A 61 2.77 -51.47 41.16
CA ASP A 61 2.88 -50.74 42.43
C ASP A 61 3.20 -51.66 43.62
N SER A 62 3.14 -52.98 43.44
CA SER A 62 3.42 -53.99 44.48
C SER A 62 4.85 -54.52 44.44
N CYS A 63 5.63 -54.18 43.41
CA CYS A 63 7.05 -54.54 43.34
C CYS A 63 7.90 -53.62 44.22
N ILE A 64 8.60 -54.17 45.21
CA ILE A 64 9.40 -53.38 46.16
C ILE A 64 10.82 -53.11 45.64
N GLU A 65 11.50 -54.12 45.09
CA GLU A 65 12.93 -54.01 44.74
C GLU A 65 13.20 -53.92 43.22
N SER A 66 12.34 -54.54 42.40
CA SER A 66 12.46 -54.52 40.93
C SER A 66 11.10 -54.23 40.30
N PRO A 67 10.80 -52.96 39.99
CA PRO A 67 9.57 -52.58 39.31
C PRO A 67 9.47 -53.31 37.97
N ARG A 68 8.38 -54.04 37.80
CA ARG A 68 8.06 -54.73 36.55
C ARG A 68 6.90 -54.03 35.87
N LYS A 69 6.88 -54.04 34.54
CA LYS A 69 5.75 -53.53 33.76
C LYS A 69 4.45 -54.20 34.20
N ALA A 70 3.44 -53.40 34.50
CA ALA A 70 2.13 -53.90 34.87
C ALA A 70 1.47 -54.57 33.64
N LYS A 71 0.77 -55.68 33.89
CA LYS A 71 -0.01 -56.39 32.87
C LYS A 71 -1.49 -56.08 32.97
N LYS A 72 -1.99 -55.76 34.18
CA LYS A 72 -3.37 -55.32 34.42
C LYS A 72 -3.42 -54.34 35.60
N SER A 73 -4.38 -53.44 35.59
CA SER A 73 -4.80 -52.66 36.76
C SER A 73 -6.08 -53.22 37.34
N CYS A 74 -6.18 -53.29 38.66
CA CYS A 74 -7.37 -53.71 39.37
C CYS A 74 -8.16 -52.49 39.83
N LEU A 75 -9.38 -52.31 39.32
CA LEU A 75 -10.26 -51.19 39.69
C LEU A 75 -10.81 -51.31 41.12
N THR A 76 -10.71 -52.49 41.74
CA THR A 76 -11.13 -52.72 43.12
C THR A 76 -10.00 -52.43 44.11
N CYS A 77 -8.76 -52.74 43.75
CA CYS A 77 -7.59 -52.45 44.58
C CYS A 77 -6.97 -51.08 44.29
N LEU A 78 -7.34 -50.44 43.18
CA LEU A 78 -6.73 -49.21 42.65
C LEU A 78 -5.22 -49.33 42.42
N VAL A 79 -4.78 -50.54 42.07
CA VAL A 79 -3.37 -50.91 41.95
C VAL A 79 -3.10 -51.62 40.62
N SER A 80 -1.95 -51.31 40.03
CA SER A 80 -1.40 -51.95 38.84
C SER A 80 -0.46 -53.10 39.21
N TYR A 81 -0.67 -54.26 38.59
CA TYR A 81 0.03 -55.50 38.92
C TYR A 81 0.83 -56.03 37.73
N CYS A 82 2.09 -56.43 37.99
CA CYS A 82 2.85 -57.30 37.11
C CYS A 82 2.29 -58.73 37.17
N GLU A 83 2.73 -59.60 36.28
CA GLU A 83 2.21 -60.97 36.15
C GLU A 83 2.23 -61.76 37.47
N ASP A 84 3.31 -61.66 38.26
CA ASP A 84 3.44 -62.36 39.53
C ASP A 84 2.44 -61.85 40.59
N HIS A 85 2.25 -60.53 40.68
CA HIS A 85 1.30 -59.91 41.61
C HIS A 85 -0.15 -59.96 41.12
N LEU A 86 -0.36 -60.22 39.84
CA LEU A 86 -1.69 -60.43 39.25
C LEU A 86 -2.20 -61.85 39.51
N ARG A 87 -1.31 -62.83 39.64
CA ARG A 87 -1.64 -64.25 39.83
C ARG A 87 -2.68 -64.51 40.95
N PRO A 88 -2.60 -63.90 42.15
CA PRO A 88 -3.62 -64.05 43.18
C PRO A 88 -5.01 -63.59 42.74
N HIS A 89 -5.11 -62.56 41.89
CA HIS A 89 -6.38 -62.06 41.35
C HIS A 89 -7.01 -63.01 40.34
N LEU A 90 -6.21 -63.84 39.68
CA LEU A 90 -6.67 -64.83 38.71
C LEU A 90 -6.99 -66.19 39.35
N GLU A 91 -6.23 -66.60 40.36
CA GLU A 91 -6.27 -67.96 40.89
C GLU A 91 -7.10 -68.12 42.17
N LYS A 92 -7.24 -67.08 43.00
CA LYS A 92 -7.94 -67.21 44.29
C LYS A 92 -9.39 -66.78 44.17
N GLU A 93 -10.30 -67.61 44.67
CA GLU A 93 -11.75 -67.32 44.70
C GLU A 93 -12.09 -65.96 45.34
N LYS A 94 -11.33 -65.54 46.36
CA LYS A 94 -11.54 -64.27 47.06
C LYS A 94 -11.37 -63.02 46.17
N PHE A 95 -10.62 -63.13 45.08
CA PHE A 95 -10.33 -62.01 44.18
C PHE A 95 -11.02 -62.14 42.83
N GLN A 96 -11.82 -63.19 42.59
CA GLN A 96 -12.54 -63.36 41.32
C GLN A 96 -13.57 -62.27 41.04
N SER A 97 -14.05 -61.56 42.08
CA SER A 97 -14.94 -60.40 41.94
C SER A 97 -14.20 -59.11 41.56
N HIS A 98 -12.87 -59.10 41.59
CA HIS A 98 -12.10 -57.91 41.27
C HIS A 98 -12.07 -57.66 39.77
N ARG A 99 -12.30 -56.42 39.36
CA ARG A 99 -12.30 -56.05 37.94
C ARG A 99 -10.91 -55.65 37.48
N LEU A 100 -10.35 -56.44 36.56
CA LEU A 100 -9.04 -56.20 35.96
C LEU A 100 -9.20 -55.57 34.57
N VAL A 101 -8.47 -54.48 34.32
CA VAL A 101 -8.44 -53.75 33.03
C VAL A 101 -7.01 -53.63 32.53
N GLU A 102 -6.82 -53.15 31.30
CA GLU A 102 -5.48 -52.81 30.78
C GLU A 102 -4.77 -51.82 31.74
N PRO A 103 -3.42 -51.86 31.83
CA PRO A 103 -2.69 -50.99 32.74
C PRO A 103 -3.01 -49.50 32.51
N LEU A 104 -3.40 -48.79 33.57
CA LEU A 104 -3.67 -47.34 33.53
C LEU A 104 -2.71 -46.60 34.46
N LYS A 105 -2.17 -45.45 34.02
CA LYS A 105 -1.32 -44.59 34.85
C LYS A 105 -2.08 -44.04 36.06
N ASP A 106 -3.33 -43.61 35.85
CA ASP A 106 -4.16 -42.98 36.87
C ASP A 106 -5.46 -43.78 37.08
N VAL A 107 -5.36 -44.94 37.73
CA VAL A 107 -6.51 -45.82 38.02
C VAL A 107 -7.56 -45.11 38.90
N GLU A 108 -7.10 -44.24 39.81
CA GLU A 108 -7.93 -43.47 40.75
C GLU A 108 -8.86 -42.48 40.04
N ILE A 109 -8.40 -41.82 38.96
CA ILE A 109 -9.19 -40.83 38.19
C ILE A 109 -10.39 -41.47 37.46
N ARG A 110 -10.43 -42.81 37.40
CA ARG A 110 -11.56 -43.57 36.81
C ARG A 110 -12.63 -43.96 37.81
N MET A 111 -12.48 -43.58 39.08
CA MET A 111 -13.43 -43.88 40.14
C MET A 111 -14.19 -42.63 40.53
N CYS A 112 -15.48 -42.79 40.84
CA CYS A 112 -16.27 -41.75 41.45
C CYS A 112 -15.79 -41.54 42.88
N GLU A 113 -15.48 -40.30 43.25
CA GLU A 113 -14.99 -39.92 44.58
C GLU A 113 -16.02 -40.20 45.68
N GLU A 114 -17.31 -40.00 45.39
CA GLU A 114 -18.41 -40.17 46.35
C GLU A 114 -18.74 -41.66 46.58
N HIS A 115 -18.86 -42.45 45.50
CA HIS A 115 -19.36 -43.82 45.59
C HIS A 115 -18.28 -44.89 45.48
N ASN A 116 -17.02 -44.50 45.26
CA ASN A 116 -15.89 -45.41 44.99
C ASN A 116 -16.24 -46.47 43.93
N CYS A 117 -17.05 -46.08 42.94
CA CYS A 117 -17.51 -46.92 41.84
C CYS A 117 -16.92 -46.43 40.51
N PRO A 118 -16.65 -47.32 39.54
CA PRO A 118 -16.10 -46.89 38.25
C PRO A 118 -17.00 -45.89 37.52
N LEU A 119 -16.39 -44.86 36.93
CA LEU A 119 -17.04 -43.89 36.06
C LEU A 119 -17.30 -44.53 34.69
N GLU A 120 -18.52 -45.04 34.48
CA GLU A 120 -18.92 -45.76 33.26
C GLU A 120 -19.87 -44.95 32.36
N LEU A 121 -20.44 -43.88 32.89
CA LEU A 121 -21.47 -43.09 32.23
C LEU A 121 -21.07 -41.61 32.13
N TYR A 122 -21.68 -40.90 31.20
CA TYR A 122 -21.52 -39.46 30.99
C TYR A 122 -22.89 -38.79 31.04
N CYS A 123 -23.05 -37.80 31.93
CA CYS A 123 -24.25 -37.01 32.03
C CYS A 123 -24.21 -35.89 30.99
N CYS A 124 -25.09 -35.92 29.99
CA CYS A 124 -25.10 -34.93 28.90
C CYS A 124 -25.61 -33.54 29.33
N VAL A 125 -26.32 -33.46 30.46
CA VAL A 125 -26.87 -32.20 30.99
C VAL A 125 -25.81 -31.45 31.77
N GLU A 126 -25.13 -32.14 32.68
CA GLU A 126 -24.09 -31.57 33.55
C GLU A 126 -22.68 -31.70 32.97
N THR A 127 -22.53 -32.38 31.84
CA THR A 127 -21.29 -32.54 31.08
C THR A 127 -20.14 -33.20 31.85
N CYS A 128 -20.47 -34.11 32.77
CA CYS A 128 -19.53 -34.79 33.65
C CYS A 128 -19.58 -36.32 33.52
N CYS A 129 -18.48 -37.00 33.87
CA CYS A 129 -18.42 -38.45 33.99
C CYS A 129 -19.01 -38.88 35.34
N VAL A 130 -19.87 -39.89 35.35
CA VAL A 130 -20.64 -40.33 36.53
C VAL A 130 -20.63 -41.86 36.67
N CYS A 131 -20.74 -42.36 37.90
CA CYS A 131 -20.94 -43.79 38.15
C CYS A 131 -22.45 -44.14 38.20
N ARG A 132 -22.78 -45.43 38.34
CA ARG A 132 -24.19 -45.88 38.35
C ARG A 132 -24.99 -45.40 39.56
N GLU A 133 -24.34 -45.26 40.71
CA GLU A 133 -24.97 -44.75 41.93
C GLU A 133 -25.27 -43.26 41.80
N CYS A 134 -24.35 -42.46 41.23
CA CYS A 134 -24.59 -41.03 40.94
C CYS A 134 -25.85 -40.82 40.08
N VAL A 135 -26.11 -41.69 39.10
CA VAL A 135 -27.29 -41.59 38.24
C VAL A 135 -28.59 -41.86 39.00
N SER A 136 -28.54 -42.77 39.97
CA SER A 136 -29.71 -43.13 40.78
C SER A 136 -30.02 -42.07 41.85
N GLU A 137 -29.01 -41.36 42.33
CA GLU A 137 -29.15 -40.37 43.40
C GLU A 137 -29.26 -38.93 42.88
N GLN A 138 -28.25 -38.45 42.16
CA GLN A 138 -28.03 -37.02 41.88
C GLN A 138 -28.40 -36.63 40.45
N HIS A 139 -28.24 -37.55 39.49
CA HIS A 139 -28.55 -37.30 38.07
C HIS A 139 -29.79 -38.07 37.60
N GLN A 140 -30.75 -38.32 38.50
CA GLN A 140 -31.95 -39.07 38.18
C GLN A 140 -32.77 -38.34 37.11
N GLY A 141 -32.99 -39.01 35.97
CA GLY A 141 -33.74 -38.45 34.84
C GLY A 141 -32.91 -37.58 33.88
N HIS A 142 -31.61 -37.37 34.13
CA HIS A 142 -30.71 -36.76 33.14
C HIS A 142 -30.41 -37.74 32.00
N GLY A 143 -30.19 -37.19 30.80
CA GLY A 143 -29.74 -38.00 29.67
C GLY A 143 -28.31 -38.50 29.90
N THR A 144 -28.13 -39.82 30.05
CA THR A 144 -26.82 -40.44 30.26
C THR A 144 -26.41 -41.31 29.07
N LEU A 145 -25.15 -41.23 28.67
CA LEU A 145 -24.53 -42.10 27.67
C LEU A 145 -23.42 -42.93 28.33
N SER A 146 -23.00 -44.04 27.70
CA SER A 146 -21.74 -44.67 28.11
C SER A 146 -20.56 -43.75 27.80
N ILE A 147 -19.47 -43.86 28.56
CA ILE A 147 -18.24 -43.07 28.31
C ILE A 147 -17.72 -43.27 26.88
N THR A 148 -17.80 -44.48 26.34
CA THR A 148 -17.36 -44.78 24.96
C THR A 148 -18.21 -44.06 23.92
N GLU A 149 -19.53 -44.04 24.11
CA GLU A 149 -20.46 -43.40 23.20
C GLU A 149 -20.40 -41.87 23.30
N ALA A 150 -20.32 -41.32 24.52
CA ALA A 150 -20.12 -39.90 24.75
C ALA A 150 -18.81 -39.39 24.13
N ARG A 151 -17.70 -40.13 24.33
CA ARG A 151 -16.41 -39.82 23.71
C ARG A 151 -16.52 -39.80 22.19
N ARG A 152 -17.13 -40.83 21.59
CA ARG A 152 -17.32 -40.91 20.13
C ARG A 152 -18.14 -39.72 19.62
N LYS A 153 -19.22 -39.37 20.30
CA LYS A 153 -20.10 -38.25 19.92
C LYS A 153 -19.36 -36.91 20.00
N ILE A 154 -18.73 -36.60 21.14
CA ILE A 154 -17.99 -35.34 21.35
C ILE A 154 -16.79 -35.26 20.41
N GLN A 155 -16.10 -36.38 20.16
CA GLN A 155 -14.98 -36.42 19.20
C GLN A 155 -15.45 -36.08 17.78
N ASN A 156 -16.60 -36.60 17.35
CA ASN A 156 -17.19 -36.25 16.05
C ASN A 156 -17.59 -34.76 16.01
N GLU A 157 -18.25 -34.25 17.05
CA GLU A 157 -18.61 -32.82 17.15
C GLU A 157 -17.37 -31.92 17.09
N LEU A 158 -16.27 -32.29 17.77
CA LEU A 158 -15.00 -31.57 17.72
C LEU A 158 -14.38 -31.60 16.32
N GLN A 159 -14.42 -32.75 15.63
CA GLN A 159 -13.92 -32.85 14.26
C GLN A 159 -14.72 -31.98 13.28
N GLU A 160 -16.05 -31.96 13.42
CA GLU A 160 -16.92 -31.08 12.62
C GLU A 160 -16.62 -29.60 12.89
N LYS A 161 -16.48 -29.21 14.16
CA LYS A 161 -16.12 -27.84 14.56
C LYS A 161 -14.72 -27.45 14.05
N GLN A 162 -13.76 -28.35 14.13
CA GLN A 162 -12.42 -28.13 13.60
C GLN A 162 -12.45 -27.92 12.07
N ALA A 163 -13.23 -28.73 11.34
CA ALA A 163 -13.41 -28.55 9.89
C ALA A 163 -14.09 -27.23 9.54
N GLU A 164 -15.11 -26.82 10.31
CA GLU A 164 -15.80 -25.53 10.16
C GLU A 164 -14.84 -24.35 10.38
N LEU A 165 -13.99 -24.42 11.42
CA LEU A 165 -12.99 -23.39 11.70
C LEU A 165 -11.95 -23.29 10.58
N VAL A 166 -11.39 -24.42 10.12
CA VAL A 166 -10.42 -24.43 9.00
C VAL A 166 -11.03 -23.84 7.73
N LYS A 167 -12.28 -24.18 7.42
CA LYS A 167 -13.00 -23.60 6.27
C LYS A 167 -13.21 -22.08 6.42
N THR A 168 -13.50 -21.62 7.63
CA THR A 168 -13.71 -20.19 7.91
C THR A 168 -12.41 -19.41 7.79
N VAL A 169 -11.31 -19.92 8.36
CA VAL A 169 -9.97 -19.33 8.26
C VAL A 169 -9.54 -19.22 6.80
N THR A 170 -9.64 -20.31 6.03
CA THR A 170 -9.27 -20.30 4.60
C THR A 170 -10.13 -19.33 3.78
N SER A 171 -11.42 -19.20 4.09
CA SER A 171 -12.29 -18.19 3.47
C SER A 171 -11.89 -16.76 3.84
N ALA A 172 -11.51 -16.52 5.09
CA ALA A 172 -11.03 -15.22 5.55
C ALA A 172 -9.71 -14.85 4.88
N GLU A 173 -8.74 -15.76 4.81
CA GLU A 173 -7.47 -15.58 4.10
C GLU A 173 -7.69 -15.27 2.61
N SER A 174 -8.61 -15.98 1.94
CA SER A 174 -8.99 -15.68 0.55
C SER A 174 -9.55 -14.26 0.40
N SER A 175 -10.35 -13.81 1.37
CA SER A 175 -10.94 -12.47 1.37
C SER A 175 -9.89 -11.39 1.61
N ILE A 176 -8.94 -11.63 2.52
CA ILE A 176 -7.77 -10.76 2.75
C ILE A 176 -6.94 -10.61 1.47
N ASN A 177 -6.65 -11.72 0.78
CA ASN A 177 -5.90 -11.69 -0.48
C ASN A 177 -6.62 -10.87 -1.58
N LYS A 178 -7.95 -10.98 -1.67
CA LYS A 178 -8.76 -10.14 -2.59
C LYS A 178 -8.67 -8.66 -2.22
N LEU A 179 -8.78 -8.32 -0.94
CA LEU A 179 -8.67 -6.93 -0.47
C LEU A 179 -7.27 -6.36 -0.74
N GLN A 180 -6.21 -7.14 -0.52
CA GLN A 180 -4.85 -6.74 -0.87
C GLN A 180 -4.70 -6.48 -2.37
N SER A 181 -5.28 -7.33 -3.22
CA SER A 181 -5.32 -7.11 -4.67
C SER A 181 -6.11 -5.85 -5.05
N CYS A 182 -7.23 -5.58 -4.38
CA CYS A 182 -7.99 -4.34 -4.57
C CYS A 182 -7.17 -3.09 -4.20
N ILE A 183 -6.43 -3.12 -3.09
CA ILE A 183 -5.55 -2.02 -2.67
C ILE A 183 -4.51 -1.73 -3.76
N LEU A 184 -3.79 -2.76 -4.21
CA LEU A 184 -2.79 -2.61 -5.27
C LEU A 184 -3.41 -2.10 -6.58
N SER A 185 -4.62 -2.56 -6.93
CA SER A 185 -5.34 -2.07 -8.10
C SER A 185 -5.70 -0.59 -7.97
N VAL A 186 -6.16 -0.14 -6.80
CA VAL A 186 -6.48 1.28 -6.57
C VAL A 186 -5.21 2.13 -6.66
N GLU A 187 -4.11 1.69 -6.04
CA GLU A 187 -2.82 2.38 -6.12
C GLU A 187 -2.32 2.50 -7.56
N ALA A 188 -2.46 1.43 -8.36
CA ALA A 188 -2.11 1.44 -9.78
C ALA A 188 -3.00 2.42 -10.57
N CYS A 189 -4.32 2.41 -10.37
CA CYS A 189 -5.24 3.35 -11.01
C CYS A 189 -4.92 4.80 -10.66
N VAL A 190 -4.61 5.10 -9.39
CA VAL A 190 -4.21 6.45 -8.98
C VAL A 190 -2.90 6.87 -9.64
N CYS A 191 -1.93 5.96 -9.75
CA CYS A 191 -0.68 6.23 -10.45
C CYS A 191 -0.91 6.54 -11.94
N GLU A 192 -1.78 5.79 -12.61
CA GLU A 192 -2.15 6.01 -14.01
C GLU A 192 -2.82 7.38 -14.20
N VAL A 193 -3.83 7.70 -13.37
CA VAL A 193 -4.53 8.99 -13.42
C VAL A 193 -3.56 10.15 -13.17
N ARG A 194 -2.62 10.00 -12.24
CA ARG A 194 -1.56 11.00 -12.00
C ARG A 194 -0.64 11.15 -13.22
N GLY A 195 -0.34 10.07 -13.91
CA GLY A 195 0.41 10.10 -15.17
C GLY A 195 -0.32 10.90 -16.26
N VAL A 196 -1.62 10.64 -16.45
CA VAL A 196 -2.47 11.40 -17.37
C VAL A 196 -2.52 12.87 -16.98
N LEU A 197 -2.74 13.20 -15.70
CA LEU A 197 -2.73 14.57 -15.20
C LEU A 197 -1.42 15.28 -15.56
N GLN A 198 -0.27 14.67 -15.27
CA GLN A 198 1.03 15.24 -15.56
C GLN A 198 1.22 15.48 -17.06
N GLN A 199 0.82 14.52 -17.90
CA GLN A 199 0.91 14.65 -19.36
C GLN A 199 0.08 15.84 -19.87
N GLN A 200 -1.17 15.96 -19.41
CA GLN A 200 -2.06 17.05 -19.85
C GLN A 200 -1.57 18.43 -19.37
N VAL A 201 -1.06 18.52 -18.13
CA VAL A 201 -0.45 19.76 -17.63
C VAL A 201 0.79 20.13 -18.45
N ASN A 202 1.64 19.16 -18.81
CA ASN A 202 2.79 19.41 -19.68
C ASN A 202 2.36 19.92 -21.06
N THR A 203 1.27 19.40 -21.63
CA THR A 203 0.71 19.92 -22.89
C THR A 203 0.28 21.37 -22.77
N LEU A 204 -0.42 21.75 -21.69
CA LEU A 204 -0.82 23.13 -21.43
C LEU A 204 0.40 24.05 -21.26
N GLN A 205 1.42 23.60 -20.53
CA GLN A 205 2.67 24.35 -20.37
C GLN A 205 3.37 24.57 -21.71
N ALA A 206 3.48 23.52 -22.55
CA ALA A 206 4.08 23.64 -23.88
C ALA A 206 3.34 24.65 -24.76
N ALA A 207 2.01 24.69 -24.73
CA ALA A 207 1.22 25.67 -25.46
C ALA A 207 1.46 27.11 -24.96
N VAL A 208 1.54 27.32 -23.65
CA VAL A 208 1.88 28.64 -23.07
C VAL A 208 3.28 29.08 -23.49
N GLU A 209 4.24 28.15 -23.52
CA GLU A 209 5.61 28.39 -23.96
C GLU A 209 5.70 28.75 -25.45
N GLU A 210 4.91 28.10 -26.30
CA GLU A 210 4.80 28.42 -27.72
C GLU A 210 4.25 29.84 -27.92
N VAL A 211 3.14 30.18 -27.25
CA VAL A 211 2.55 31.53 -27.29
C VAL A 211 3.57 32.57 -26.80
N ARG A 212 4.32 32.28 -25.74
CA ARG A 212 5.39 33.18 -25.25
C ARG A 212 6.46 33.41 -26.31
N ALA A 213 6.91 32.35 -26.99
CA ALA A 213 7.92 32.45 -28.03
C ALA A 213 7.41 33.27 -29.22
N GLU A 214 6.14 33.11 -29.63
CA GLU A 214 5.53 33.90 -30.70
C GLU A 214 5.42 35.38 -30.33
N LEU A 215 4.89 35.70 -29.14
CA LEU A 215 4.75 37.08 -28.67
C LEU A 215 6.11 37.78 -28.56
N THR A 216 7.13 37.07 -28.09
CA THR A 216 8.50 37.60 -28.02
C THR A 216 9.03 37.95 -29.41
N LYS A 217 8.86 37.07 -30.40
CA LYS A 217 9.27 37.33 -31.79
C LYS A 217 8.54 38.55 -32.38
N VAL A 218 7.25 38.70 -32.12
CA VAL A 218 6.46 39.85 -32.58
C VAL A 218 6.97 41.15 -31.97
N LEU A 219 7.26 41.15 -30.66
CA LEU A 219 7.81 42.33 -29.97
C LEU A 219 9.20 42.71 -30.48
N GLU A 220 10.09 41.74 -30.68
CA GLU A 220 11.42 41.98 -31.24
C GLU A 220 11.36 42.56 -32.66
N ALA A 221 10.46 42.04 -33.50
CA ALA A 221 10.24 42.55 -34.85
C ALA A 221 9.72 44.00 -34.84
N GLU A 222 8.75 44.30 -33.99
CA GLU A 222 8.18 45.64 -33.82
C GLU A 222 9.24 46.64 -33.30
N GLN A 223 10.04 46.22 -32.30
CA GLN A 223 11.15 47.01 -31.78
C GLN A 223 12.17 47.34 -32.88
N LYS A 224 12.59 46.32 -33.66
CA LYS A 224 13.55 46.50 -34.74
C LYS A 224 13.04 47.44 -35.82
N GLN A 225 11.76 47.29 -36.23
CA GLN A 225 11.14 48.17 -37.21
C GLN A 225 11.09 49.61 -36.72
N THR A 226 10.63 49.81 -35.48
CA THR A 226 10.52 51.11 -34.83
C THR A 226 11.88 51.80 -34.74
N LEU A 227 12.90 51.10 -34.21
CA LEU A 227 14.26 51.63 -34.11
C LEU A 227 14.87 51.94 -35.48
N GLY A 228 14.58 51.13 -36.50
CA GLY A 228 15.01 51.40 -37.87
C GLY A 228 14.43 52.70 -38.43
N GLN A 229 13.13 52.93 -38.21
CA GLN A 229 12.45 54.16 -38.63
C GLN A 229 12.99 55.40 -37.90
N VAL A 230 13.13 55.33 -36.57
CA VAL A 230 13.70 56.42 -35.76
C VAL A 230 15.15 56.69 -36.15
N GLY A 231 15.94 55.63 -36.32
CA GLY A 231 17.34 55.73 -36.72
C GLY A 231 17.50 56.40 -38.09
N GLY A 232 16.68 56.01 -39.08
CA GLY A 232 16.67 56.64 -40.40
C GLY A 232 16.29 58.12 -40.36
N ALA A 233 15.24 58.46 -39.61
CA ALA A 233 14.83 59.86 -39.41
C ALA A 233 15.93 60.69 -38.74
N ARG A 234 16.60 60.13 -37.72
CA ARG A 234 17.73 60.78 -37.05
C ARG A 234 18.87 61.06 -38.01
N VAL A 235 19.31 60.07 -38.79
CA VAL A 235 20.41 60.23 -39.76
C VAL A 235 20.07 61.30 -40.80
N SER A 236 18.83 61.32 -41.30
CA SER A 236 18.37 62.36 -42.24
C SER A 236 18.44 63.76 -41.62
N MET A 237 18.05 63.90 -40.35
CA MET A 237 18.13 65.18 -39.63
C MET A 237 19.57 65.61 -39.32
N GLU A 238 20.44 64.67 -38.95
CA GLU A 238 21.87 64.92 -38.76
C GLU A 238 22.51 65.46 -40.05
N GLN A 239 22.25 64.81 -41.19
CA GLN A 239 22.73 65.27 -42.50
C GLN A 239 22.22 66.67 -42.84
N ARG A 240 20.92 66.93 -42.64
CA ARG A 240 20.31 68.25 -42.89
C ARG A 240 20.93 69.33 -42.02
N CYS A 241 21.23 69.02 -40.76
CA CYS A 241 21.92 69.92 -39.83
C CYS A 241 23.34 70.26 -40.34
N GLU A 242 24.09 69.29 -40.84
CA GLU A 242 25.42 69.51 -41.43
C GLU A 242 25.36 70.36 -42.71
N GLU A 243 24.38 70.11 -43.58
CA GLU A 243 24.14 70.92 -44.78
C GLU A 243 23.83 72.38 -44.44
N LEU A 244 22.95 72.60 -43.45
CA LEU A 244 22.61 73.94 -42.98
C LEU A 244 23.81 74.64 -42.34
N LYS A 245 24.63 73.93 -41.54
CA LYS A 245 25.88 74.46 -40.99
C LYS A 245 26.86 74.86 -42.10
N ARG A 246 27.04 74.03 -43.13
CA ARG A 246 27.87 74.35 -44.29
C ARG A 246 27.36 75.59 -45.03
N ALA A 247 26.06 75.65 -45.32
CA ALA A 247 25.43 76.81 -45.97
C ALA A 247 25.62 78.09 -45.15
N HIS A 248 25.46 78.03 -43.83
CA HIS A 248 25.72 79.14 -42.93
C HIS A 248 27.18 79.62 -43.01
N THR A 249 28.16 78.71 -42.93
CA THR A 249 29.58 79.09 -43.03
C THR A 249 29.96 79.69 -44.39
N HIS A 250 29.32 79.25 -45.47
CA HIS A 250 29.53 79.83 -46.80
C HIS A 250 28.96 81.25 -46.88
N LEU A 251 27.73 81.46 -46.39
CA LEU A 251 27.13 82.80 -46.31
C LEU A 251 27.95 83.76 -45.44
N ASP A 252 28.49 83.29 -44.31
CA ASP A 252 29.36 84.11 -43.44
C ASP A 252 30.64 84.54 -44.18
N LYS A 253 31.30 83.64 -44.91
CA LYS A 253 32.48 83.97 -45.75
C LYS A 253 32.12 84.95 -46.85
N LEU A 254 31.03 84.69 -47.58
CA LEU A 254 30.53 85.54 -48.65
C LEU A 254 30.27 86.97 -48.14
N SER A 255 29.62 87.11 -46.98
CA SER A 255 29.32 88.42 -46.38
C SER A 255 30.56 89.25 -46.00
N LYS A 256 31.70 88.58 -45.75
CA LYS A 256 32.97 89.20 -45.38
C LYS A 256 33.86 89.51 -46.60
N ASN A 257 33.44 89.13 -47.81
CA ASN A 257 34.22 89.38 -49.02
C ASN A 257 34.26 90.88 -49.34
N LYS A 258 35.46 91.43 -49.53
CA LYS A 258 35.68 92.85 -49.83
C LYS A 258 35.60 93.18 -51.33
N ASN A 259 35.69 92.19 -52.22
CA ASN A 259 35.58 92.39 -53.66
C ASN A 259 34.11 92.37 -54.08
N SER A 260 33.60 93.51 -54.56
CA SER A 260 32.19 93.67 -54.92
C SER A 260 31.76 92.83 -56.13
N ILE A 261 32.66 92.53 -57.07
CA ILE A 261 32.33 91.73 -58.24
C ILE A 261 32.20 90.25 -57.84
N ASP A 262 33.20 89.71 -57.15
CA ASP A 262 33.21 88.32 -56.68
C ASP A 262 32.03 88.03 -55.74
N PHE A 263 31.73 88.97 -54.83
CA PHE A 263 30.55 88.88 -53.94
C PHE A 263 29.25 88.70 -54.72
N LEU A 264 29.01 89.54 -55.74
CA LEU A 264 27.77 89.50 -56.52
C LEU A 264 27.67 88.23 -57.39
N GLN A 265 28.80 87.75 -57.93
CA GLN A 265 28.85 86.51 -58.69
C GLN A 265 28.56 85.30 -57.79
N GLU A 266 29.29 85.13 -56.69
CA GLU A 266 29.09 84.01 -55.75
C GLU A 266 27.70 84.04 -55.08
N TYR A 267 27.18 85.23 -54.74
CA TYR A 267 25.82 85.37 -54.22
C TYR A 267 24.76 84.88 -55.21
N SER A 268 24.93 85.23 -56.49
CA SER A 268 24.00 84.82 -57.54
C SER A 268 24.00 83.31 -57.77
N GLU A 269 25.15 82.65 -57.62
CA GLU A 269 25.29 81.20 -57.71
C GLU A 269 24.70 80.48 -56.49
N TRP A 270 24.95 81.00 -55.29
CA TRP A 270 24.34 80.49 -54.07
C TRP A 270 22.81 80.62 -54.11
N LYS A 271 22.29 81.77 -54.54
CA LYS A 271 20.85 82.00 -54.64
C LYS A 271 20.16 81.06 -55.64
N LYS A 272 20.85 80.65 -56.72
CA LYS A 272 20.35 79.66 -57.69
C LYS A 272 20.32 78.25 -57.11
N SER A 273 21.22 77.91 -56.19
CA SER A 273 21.36 76.58 -55.58
C SER A 273 20.57 76.42 -54.27
N SER A 274 20.22 77.52 -53.60
CA SER A 274 19.48 77.52 -52.34
C SER A 274 17.96 77.38 -52.55
N LEU A 275 17.48 76.14 -52.67
CA LEU A 275 16.04 75.82 -52.65
C LEU A 275 15.63 75.30 -51.26
N GLY A 276 15.24 76.24 -50.38
CA GLY A 276 14.38 75.98 -49.21
C GLY A 276 15.08 75.60 -47.90
N VAL A 277 14.86 76.43 -46.87
CA VAL A 277 15.17 76.12 -45.45
C VAL A 277 13.88 75.68 -44.77
N SER A 278 13.43 74.45 -45.04
CA SER A 278 12.41 73.82 -44.21
C SER A 278 12.96 72.53 -43.61
N LEU A 279 12.57 72.29 -42.36
CA LEU A 279 12.80 71.07 -41.61
C LEU A 279 11.48 70.30 -41.57
N PRO A 280 11.48 69.01 -41.92
CA PRO A 280 10.33 68.14 -41.68
C PRO A 280 10.02 68.06 -40.18
N ASP A 281 8.74 68.04 -39.83
CA ASP A 281 8.29 67.85 -38.46
C ASP A 281 8.54 66.38 -38.04
N VAL A 282 9.14 66.17 -36.87
CA VAL A 282 9.50 64.83 -36.37
C VAL A 282 8.39 64.35 -35.44
N CYS A 283 7.62 63.35 -35.85
CA CYS A 283 6.49 62.86 -35.06
C CYS A 283 6.88 61.67 -34.16
N VAL A 284 6.47 61.71 -32.89
CA VAL A 284 6.81 60.74 -31.81
C VAL A 284 5.76 59.61 -31.68
N ILE A 285 5.21 59.13 -32.80
CA ILE A 285 3.96 58.32 -32.82
C ILE A 285 4.14 56.86 -32.32
N GLN A 286 5.36 56.37 -32.08
CA GLN A 286 5.58 54.91 -31.96
C GLN A 286 5.29 54.28 -30.59
N THR A 287 5.01 55.04 -29.53
CA THR A 287 4.73 54.44 -28.20
C THR A 287 3.32 53.87 -28.09
N ASP A 288 2.36 54.40 -28.82
CA ASP A 288 0.95 53.96 -28.79
C ASP A 288 0.75 52.53 -29.30
N ARG A 289 1.60 52.10 -30.25
CA ARG A 289 1.53 50.75 -30.83
C ARG A 289 1.99 49.68 -29.85
N LEU A 290 3.07 49.93 -29.10
CA LEU A 290 3.55 49.02 -28.05
C LEU A 290 2.57 48.95 -26.86
N GLN A 291 1.95 50.07 -26.49
CA GLN A 291 0.89 50.08 -25.48
C GLN A 291 -0.34 49.25 -25.91
N SER A 292 -0.67 49.29 -27.20
CA SER A 292 -1.73 48.46 -27.77
C SER A 292 -1.43 46.97 -27.65
N PHE A 293 -0.19 46.55 -27.95
CA PHE A 293 0.25 45.16 -27.73
C PHE A 293 0.13 44.73 -26.26
N SER A 294 0.57 45.56 -25.32
CA SER A 294 0.46 45.27 -23.89
C SER A 294 -0.99 45.07 -23.43
N ARG A 295 -1.92 45.91 -23.91
CA ARG A 295 -3.36 45.77 -23.62
C ARG A 295 -3.93 44.47 -24.15
N ILE A 296 -3.60 44.11 -25.39
CA ILE A 296 -4.07 42.87 -26.02
C ILE A 296 -3.57 41.67 -25.22
N ILE A 297 -2.27 41.59 -24.94
CA ILE A 297 -1.66 40.47 -24.19
C ILE A 297 -2.32 40.31 -22.83
N THR A 298 -2.52 41.42 -22.10
CA THR A 298 -3.13 41.38 -20.77
C THR A 298 -4.57 40.86 -20.83
N HIS A 299 -5.36 41.38 -21.76
CA HIS A 299 -6.78 41.00 -21.89
C HIS A 299 -6.94 39.53 -22.29
N THR A 300 -6.21 39.08 -23.31
CA THR A 300 -6.33 37.70 -23.80
C THR A 300 -5.80 36.68 -22.79
N THR A 301 -4.69 36.99 -22.11
CA THR A 301 -4.13 36.09 -21.08
C THR A 301 -5.10 35.93 -19.91
N GLN A 302 -5.71 37.03 -19.46
CA GLN A 302 -6.70 36.99 -18.38
C GLN A 302 -7.91 36.13 -18.77
N GLU A 303 -8.46 36.34 -19.96
CA GLU A 303 -9.61 35.56 -20.46
C GLU A 303 -9.30 34.07 -20.59
N LEU A 304 -8.10 33.72 -21.08
CA LEU A 304 -7.64 32.33 -21.17
C LEU A 304 -7.50 31.68 -19.78
N CYS A 305 -6.89 32.39 -18.82
CA CYS A 305 -6.75 31.90 -17.45
C CYS A 305 -8.11 31.68 -16.79
N ASP A 306 -9.02 32.63 -16.93
CA ASP A 306 -10.37 32.54 -16.35
C ASP A 306 -11.12 31.36 -16.95
N THR A 307 -11.13 31.23 -18.29
CA THR A 307 -11.79 30.13 -19.00
C THR A 307 -11.23 28.77 -18.59
N LEU A 308 -9.90 28.64 -18.49
CA LEU A 308 -9.24 27.42 -18.07
C LEU A 308 -9.66 27.01 -16.66
N LEU A 309 -9.58 27.92 -15.70
CA LEU A 309 -9.91 27.64 -14.30
C LEU A 309 -11.41 27.33 -14.12
N THR A 310 -12.30 28.07 -14.77
CA THR A 310 -13.74 27.83 -14.67
C THR A 310 -14.13 26.49 -15.27
N THR A 311 -13.55 26.12 -16.41
CA THR A 311 -13.85 24.86 -17.10
C THR A 311 -13.43 23.64 -16.27
N TYR A 312 -12.22 23.67 -15.68
CA TYR A 312 -11.78 22.58 -14.80
C TYR A 312 -12.62 22.49 -13.53
N ARG A 313 -12.93 23.64 -12.90
CA ARG A 313 -13.74 23.67 -11.67
C ARG A 313 -15.16 23.15 -11.92
N SER A 314 -15.81 23.53 -13.02
CA SER A 314 -17.15 23.05 -13.35
C SER A 314 -17.14 21.56 -13.64
N SER A 315 -16.21 21.08 -14.47
CA SER A 315 -16.13 19.67 -14.86
C SER A 315 -15.88 18.76 -13.66
N LEU A 316 -15.00 19.17 -12.73
CA LEU A 316 -14.77 18.42 -11.49
C LEU A 316 -16.02 18.42 -10.61
N LYS A 317 -16.70 19.57 -10.47
CA LYS A 317 -17.93 19.66 -9.68
C LYS A 317 -19.00 18.72 -10.23
N ASP A 318 -19.20 18.71 -11.55
CA ASP A 318 -20.18 17.86 -12.22
C ASP A 318 -19.87 16.37 -12.01
N PHE A 319 -18.58 15.98 -12.09
CA PHE A 319 -18.13 14.64 -11.77
C PHE A 319 -18.45 14.22 -10.33
N TYR A 320 -18.10 15.04 -9.33
CA TYR A 320 -18.37 14.72 -7.94
C TYR A 320 -19.87 14.65 -7.63
N THR A 321 -20.68 15.54 -8.21
CA THR A 321 -22.15 15.48 -8.06
C THR A 321 -22.76 14.26 -8.73
N SER A 322 -22.15 13.72 -9.79
CA SER A 322 -22.58 12.50 -10.49
C SER A 322 -22.15 11.21 -9.77
N CYS A 323 -21.07 11.24 -9.00
CA CYS A 323 -20.49 10.05 -8.36
C CYS A 323 -21.03 9.78 -6.94
N ASP A 324 -21.58 10.79 -6.26
CA ASP A 324 -22.09 10.67 -4.89
C ASP A 324 -23.27 9.67 -4.78
N GLU A 325 -23.96 9.38 -5.88
CA GLU A 325 -25.03 8.36 -5.95
C GLU A 325 -24.52 6.91 -6.11
N LYS A 326 -23.22 6.68 -6.41
CA LYS A 326 -22.72 5.37 -6.89
C LYS A 326 -21.48 4.82 -6.18
N LEU A 327 -21.04 5.41 -5.07
CA LEU A 327 -19.93 4.85 -4.29
C LEU A 327 -20.38 3.56 -3.59
N ASP A 328 -20.16 2.43 -4.26
CA ASP A 328 -20.22 1.09 -3.67
C ASP A 328 -19.10 0.98 -2.64
N ARG A 329 -19.42 1.39 -1.41
CA ARG A 329 -18.56 1.14 -0.25
C ARG A 329 -18.28 -0.37 -0.22
N PRO A 330 -17.02 -0.80 -0.05
CA PRO A 330 -16.72 -2.21 0.18
C PRO A 330 -17.56 -2.68 1.38
N LYS A 331 -18.62 -3.46 1.11
CA LYS A 331 -19.44 -4.07 2.15
C LYS A 331 -18.64 -5.25 2.69
N VAL A 332 -17.78 -4.96 3.66
CA VAL A 332 -17.33 -5.99 4.59
C VAL A 332 -18.54 -6.26 5.46
N LEU A 333 -19.28 -7.33 5.14
CA LEU A 333 -20.34 -7.83 6.02
C LEU A 333 -19.65 -8.24 7.34
N PRO A 334 -20.10 -7.74 8.50
CA PRO A 334 -19.56 -8.17 9.78
C PRO A 334 -19.66 -9.70 9.86
N LEU A 335 -18.55 -10.35 10.16
CA LEU A 335 -18.59 -11.75 10.56
C LEU A 335 -19.45 -11.79 11.83
N ALA A 336 -20.52 -12.60 11.80
CA ALA A 336 -21.37 -12.77 12.97
C ALA A 336 -20.48 -13.12 14.19
N PRO A 337 -20.71 -12.51 15.36
CA PRO A 337 -19.85 -12.73 16.52
C PRO A 337 -19.79 -14.22 16.83
N ALA A 338 -18.57 -14.76 16.89
CA ALA A 338 -18.35 -16.13 17.31
C ALA A 338 -18.92 -16.29 18.74
N PRO A 339 -19.63 -17.39 19.04
CA PRO A 339 -20.27 -17.58 20.35
C PRO A 339 -19.26 -17.71 21.50
N TRP A 340 -17.96 -17.79 21.21
CA TRP A 340 -16.89 -18.00 22.19
C TRP A 340 -15.94 -16.80 22.20
N ASN A 341 -16.46 -15.63 22.53
CA ASN A 341 -15.79 -14.58 23.32
C ASN A 341 -16.62 -13.29 23.24
N SER A 342 -17.42 -13.08 24.28
CA SER A 342 -17.97 -11.77 24.57
C SER A 342 -16.82 -10.82 24.92
N THR A 343 -16.83 -9.62 24.33
CA THR A 343 -16.04 -8.40 24.62
C THR A 343 -14.81 -8.06 23.78
N LEU A 344 -14.74 -8.41 22.49
CA LEU A 344 -13.89 -7.62 21.56
C LEU A 344 -14.75 -6.97 20.49
N SER A 345 -14.78 -5.63 20.53
CA SER A 345 -15.38 -4.82 19.47
C SER A 345 -14.50 -4.90 18.23
N GLU A 346 -15.13 -4.98 17.06
CA GLU A 346 -14.43 -5.13 15.78
C GLU A 346 -13.58 -3.85 15.50
N PRO A 347 -12.25 -3.97 15.36
CA PRO A 347 -11.37 -2.83 15.11
C PRO A 347 -11.68 -2.21 13.75
N ARG A 348 -11.89 -0.89 13.73
CA ARG A 348 -12.24 -0.09 12.55
C ARG A 348 -11.04 0.63 11.94
N SER A 349 -9.93 0.70 12.66
CA SER A 349 -8.69 1.33 12.24
C SER A 349 -7.48 0.43 12.51
N ARG A 350 -6.35 0.72 11.86
CA ARG A 350 -5.07 0.05 12.11
C ARG A 350 -4.58 0.28 13.55
N ASP A 351 -4.91 1.42 14.15
CA ASP A 351 -4.52 1.75 15.52
C ASP A 351 -5.30 0.91 16.54
N ASP A 352 -6.53 0.51 16.21
CA ASP A 352 -7.37 -0.35 17.06
C ASP A 352 -6.79 -1.77 17.24
N PHE A 353 -5.80 -2.17 16.43
CA PHE A 353 -5.10 -3.45 16.53
C PHE A 353 -3.82 -3.40 17.39
N LEU A 354 -3.29 -2.21 17.66
CA LEU A 354 -2.00 -2.02 18.34
C LEU A 354 -2.13 -1.69 19.83
N THR A 355 -3.36 -1.59 20.34
CA THR A 355 -3.73 -1.47 21.76
C THR A 355 -4.40 -2.74 22.25
#